data_AF-G4HIV5-F1
#
_entry.id   AF-G4HIV5-F1
#
_cell.length_a   1.000
_cell.length_b   1.000
_cell.length_c   1.000
_cell.angle_alpha   90.00
_cell.angle_beta   90.00
_cell.angle_gamma   90.00
#
_symmetry.space_group_name_H-M   'P 1'
#
loop_
_entity.id
_entity.type
_entity.pdbx_description
1 polymer ?
#
loop_
_entity_poly.entity_id
_entity_poly.type
_entity_poly.pdbx_seq_one_letter_code
_entity_poly.pdbx_strand_id
1 'polypeptide(L)'
;MEETSLDDARRKVMFTLVSPTYLPAGYALETVRIFQDSDGEYRTVFMEYVNGEGQILQFNQHLIRENSSPEKTTINHAMAIIKDTVINGYKAVLIIQDPDLTHLEWITADHIKQSIFGVLAEEEIISVAESLQ
;
A
#
# COMPACT_ATOMS: atom_id res chain seq x y z
N MET A 1 2.69 -15.23 -8.99
CA MET A 1 3.49 -14.36 -8.09
C MET A 1 4.92 -14.46 -8.52
N GLU A 2 5.61 -13.33 -8.56
CA GLU A 2 7.03 -13.22 -8.89
C GLU A 2 7.70 -12.21 -7.95
N GLU A 3 8.84 -12.56 -7.36
CA GLU A 3 9.68 -11.64 -6.59
C GLU A 3 10.72 -11.02 -7.53
N THR A 4 10.93 -9.70 -7.43
CA THR A 4 11.66 -8.92 -8.44
C THR A 4 12.30 -7.67 -7.82
N SER A 5 13.09 -6.92 -8.61
CA SER A 5 13.52 -5.56 -8.22
C SER A 5 12.42 -4.52 -8.47
N LEU A 6 12.51 -3.35 -7.82
CA LEU A 6 11.58 -2.23 -8.06
C LEU A 6 11.61 -1.76 -9.53
N ASP A 7 12.81 -1.68 -10.12
CA ASP A 7 12.98 -1.25 -11.51
C ASP A 7 12.38 -2.26 -12.51
N ASP A 8 12.53 -3.55 -12.24
CA ASP A 8 11.89 -4.60 -13.04
C ASP A 8 10.37 -4.57 -12.88
N ALA A 9 9.86 -4.38 -11.67
CA ALA A 9 8.43 -4.23 -11.42
C ALA A 9 7.86 -3.05 -12.22
N ARG A 10 8.52 -1.87 -12.17
CA ARG A 10 8.15 -0.66 -12.94
C ARG A 10 8.01 -0.92 -14.45
N ARG A 11 8.81 -1.85 -15.00
CA ARG A 11 8.76 -2.20 -16.43
C ARG A 11 7.68 -3.21 -16.80
N LYS A 12 7.19 -3.99 -15.84
CA LYS A 12 6.26 -5.10 -16.08
C LYS A 12 4.81 -4.76 -15.80
N VAL A 13 4.56 -3.86 -14.85
CA VAL A 13 3.20 -3.57 -14.38
C VAL A 13 2.47 -2.64 -15.33
N MET A 14 1.14 -2.76 -15.37
CA MET A 14 0.28 -2.05 -16.31
C MET A 14 -0.13 -0.63 -15.85
N PHE A 15 0.60 -0.05 -14.90
CA PHE A 15 0.33 1.25 -14.31
C PHE A 15 1.64 1.93 -13.86
N THR A 16 1.61 3.23 -13.62
CA THR A 16 2.76 3.95 -13.06
C THR A 16 2.97 3.53 -11.61
N LEU A 17 4.01 2.72 -11.37
CA LEU A 17 4.35 2.27 -10.03
C LEU A 17 5.03 3.40 -9.24
N VAL A 18 4.41 3.79 -8.12
CA VAL A 18 4.98 4.78 -7.20
C VAL A 18 5.71 4.12 -6.05
N SER A 19 6.64 4.84 -5.41
CA SER A 19 7.31 4.42 -4.18
C SER A 19 7.48 5.61 -3.24
N PRO A 20 7.45 5.40 -1.91
CA PRO A 20 7.65 6.48 -0.94
C PRO A 20 9.06 7.07 -1.05
N THR A 21 9.16 8.39 -1.11
CA THR A 21 10.44 9.10 -1.00
C THR A 21 10.82 9.38 0.45
N TYR A 22 9.87 9.26 1.39
CA TYR A 22 10.09 9.32 2.82
C TYR A 22 9.72 7.99 3.47
N LEU A 23 10.61 7.49 4.33
CA LEU A 23 10.36 6.35 5.19
C LEU A 23 10.78 6.70 6.62
N PRO A 24 10.12 6.14 7.64
CA PRO A 24 10.56 6.28 9.03
C PRO A 24 11.96 5.70 9.21
N ALA A 25 12.65 6.16 10.25
CA ALA A 25 14.02 5.77 10.50
C ALA A 25 14.18 4.24 10.58
N GLY A 26 15.18 3.73 9.87
CA GLY A 26 15.54 2.32 9.87
C GLY A 26 14.81 1.45 8.85
N TYR A 27 13.69 1.90 8.26
CA TYR A 27 13.02 1.15 7.21
C TYR A 27 13.77 1.23 5.88
N ALA A 28 13.94 0.08 5.23
CA ALA A 28 14.48 -0.01 3.88
C ALA A 28 13.65 -1.00 3.04
N LEU A 29 13.58 -0.78 1.73
CA LEU A 29 12.90 -1.70 0.83
C LEU A 29 13.66 -3.04 0.80
N GLU A 30 12.98 -4.11 1.20
CA GLU A 30 13.54 -5.47 1.24
C GLU A 30 12.97 -6.33 0.10
N THR A 31 11.64 -6.31 -0.05
CA THR A 31 10.95 -7.22 -0.99
C THR A 31 10.08 -6.43 -1.96
N VAL A 32 10.10 -6.80 -3.25
CA VAL A 32 9.08 -6.41 -4.23
C VAL A 32 8.50 -7.66 -4.87
N ARG A 33 7.17 -7.81 -4.82
CA ARG A 33 6.45 -8.91 -5.46
C ARG A 33 5.39 -8.38 -6.41
N ILE A 34 5.33 -8.96 -7.60
CA ILE A 34 4.30 -8.65 -8.61
C ILE A 34 3.40 -9.86 -8.84
N PHE A 35 2.12 -9.58 -9.09
CA PHE A 35 1.11 -10.61 -9.31
C PHE A 35 0.45 -10.40 -10.66
N GLN A 36 0.40 -11.51 -11.38
CA GLN A 36 -0.24 -11.62 -12.67
C GLN A 36 -1.68 -12.07 -12.45
N ASP A 37 -2.63 -11.40 -13.10
CA ASP A 37 -4.03 -11.81 -13.13
C ASP A 37 -4.24 -12.99 -14.08
N SER A 38 -5.47 -13.51 -14.13
CA SER A 38 -5.87 -14.64 -14.97
C SER A 38 -5.71 -14.40 -16.47
N ASP A 39 -5.65 -13.15 -16.91
CA ASP A 39 -5.44 -12.76 -18.31
C ASP A 39 -3.96 -12.56 -18.68
N GLY A 40 -3.04 -12.78 -17.72
CA GLY A 40 -1.62 -12.69 -17.95
C GLY A 40 -1.01 -11.31 -17.73
N GLU A 41 -1.78 -10.33 -17.24
CA GLU A 41 -1.27 -8.98 -17.00
C GLU A 41 -0.85 -8.78 -15.54
N TYR A 42 0.26 -8.06 -15.30
CA TYR A 42 0.70 -7.72 -13.94
C TYR A 42 -0.01 -6.47 -13.43
N ARG A 43 -0.93 -6.65 -12.48
CA ARG A 43 -1.80 -5.58 -11.95
C ARG A 43 -1.67 -5.32 -10.47
N THR A 44 -0.90 -6.14 -9.76
CA THR A 44 -0.70 -5.93 -8.32
C THR A 44 0.78 -5.96 -7.99
N VAL A 45 1.19 -5.00 -7.17
CA VAL A 45 2.53 -4.91 -6.60
C VAL A 45 2.44 -4.84 -5.10
N PHE A 46 3.27 -5.62 -4.44
CA PHE A 46 3.51 -5.61 -2.99
C PHE A 46 4.95 -5.19 -2.77
N MET A 47 5.16 -4.20 -1.91
CA MET A 47 6.47 -3.79 -1.44
C MET A 47 6.52 -3.97 0.08
N GLU A 48 7.57 -4.60 0.58
CA GLU A 48 7.82 -4.74 2.02
C GLU A 48 9.06 -3.91 2.37
N TYR A 49 8.86 -2.97 3.28
CA TYR A 49 9.93 -2.21 3.91
C TYR A 49 10.14 -2.78 5.30
N VAL A 50 11.39 -3.10 5.65
CA VAL A 50 11.73 -3.74 6.91
C VAL A 50 12.71 -2.86 7.67
N ASN A 51 12.51 -2.71 8.98
CA ASN A 51 13.44 -1.99 9.84
C ASN A 51 14.40 -2.93 10.59
N GLY A 52 15.36 -2.34 11.32
CA GLY A 52 16.36 -3.10 12.09
C GLY A 52 15.78 -3.98 13.22
N GLU A 53 14.52 -3.76 13.60
CA GLU A 53 13.80 -4.57 14.60
C GLU A 53 12.95 -5.68 13.95
N GLY A 54 12.95 -5.78 12.62
CA GLY A 54 12.15 -6.74 11.86
C GLY A 54 10.67 -6.35 11.72
N GLN A 55 10.29 -5.12 12.06
CA GLN A 55 8.95 -4.62 11.81
C GLN A 55 8.76 -4.37 10.31
N ILE A 56 7.59 -4.72 9.81
CA ILE A 56 7.26 -4.65 8.39
C ILE A 56 6.27 -3.53 8.15
N LEU A 57 6.57 -2.70 7.16
CA LEU A 57 5.65 -1.77 6.53
C LEU A 57 5.37 -2.30 5.13
N GLN A 58 4.13 -2.67 4.86
CA GLN A 58 3.69 -3.17 3.58
C GLN A 58 3.03 -2.05 2.79
N PHE A 59 3.42 -1.89 1.53
CA PHE A 59 2.77 -0.98 0.58
C PHE A 59 2.29 -1.77 -0.64
N ASN A 60 0.98 -1.72 -0.87
CA ASN A 60 0.32 -2.44 -1.95
C ASN A 60 -0.29 -1.47 -2.96
N GLN A 61 -0.18 -1.84 -4.24
CA GLN A 61 -0.78 -1.12 -5.35
C GLN A 61 -1.49 -2.11 -6.26
N HIS A 62 -2.77 -1.87 -6.54
CA HIS A 62 -3.58 -2.72 -7.39
C HIS A 62 -4.36 -1.89 -8.41
N LEU A 63 -4.22 -2.20 -9.70
CA LEU A 63 -5.02 -1.59 -10.75
C LEU A 63 -6.41 -2.25 -10.82
N ILE A 64 -7.45 -1.50 -10.45
CA ILE A 64 -8.84 -1.94 -10.53
C ILE A 64 -9.37 -1.79 -11.96
N ARG A 65 -10.07 -2.83 -12.46
CA ARG A 65 -10.80 -2.82 -13.74
C ARG A 65 -12.23 -3.31 -13.55
N GLU A 66 -13.07 -3.16 -14.58
CA GLU A 66 -14.49 -3.56 -14.54
C GLU A 66 -14.71 -5.04 -14.14
N ASN A 67 -13.74 -5.92 -14.46
CA ASN A 67 -13.80 -7.35 -14.12
C ASN A 67 -12.96 -7.73 -12.90
N SER A 68 -12.43 -6.76 -12.15
CA SER A 68 -11.74 -7.05 -10.88
C SER A 68 -12.72 -7.64 -9.87
N SER A 69 -12.23 -8.58 -9.05
CA SER A 69 -13.04 -9.09 -7.93
C SER A 69 -13.43 -7.93 -7.02
N PRO A 70 -14.65 -7.92 -6.45
CA PRO A 70 -15.05 -6.90 -5.50
C PRO A 70 -14.05 -6.85 -4.33
N GLU A 71 -13.40 -5.72 -4.15
CA GLU A 71 -12.53 -5.49 -3.01
C GLU A 71 -13.35 -5.09 -1.79
N LYS A 72 -13.14 -5.80 -0.68
CA LYS A 72 -13.79 -5.51 0.59
C LYS A 72 -12.77 -5.59 1.72
N THR A 73 -12.62 -4.48 2.43
CA THR A 73 -11.88 -4.44 3.70
C THR A 73 -12.88 -4.73 4.82
N THR A 74 -12.73 -5.88 5.49
CA THR A 74 -13.57 -6.22 6.66
C THR A 74 -12.87 -5.80 7.93
N ILE A 75 -13.51 -4.94 8.71
CA ILE A 75 -12.94 -4.40 9.95
C ILE A 75 -13.81 -4.83 11.12
N ASN A 76 -13.19 -5.35 12.18
CA ASN A 76 -13.87 -5.55 13.44
C ASN A 76 -13.96 -4.20 14.20
N HIS A 77 -15.11 -3.53 14.09
CA HIS A 77 -15.34 -2.21 14.70
C HIS A 77 -15.15 -2.15 16.22
N ALA A 78 -15.21 -3.29 16.93
CA ALA A 78 -15.04 -3.29 18.39
C ALA A 78 -13.60 -2.95 18.82
N MET A 79 -12.63 -3.00 17.90
CA MET A 79 -11.19 -2.84 18.20
C MET A 79 -10.48 -1.91 17.20
N ALA A 80 -11.23 -1.08 16.47
CA ALA A 80 -10.66 -0.22 15.43
C ALA A 80 -11.27 1.18 15.45
N ILE A 81 -10.41 2.19 15.31
CA ILE A 81 -10.79 3.56 15.01
C ILE A 81 -10.72 3.74 13.50
N ILE A 82 -11.82 4.19 12.89
CA ILE A 82 -11.88 4.49 11.46
C ILE A 82 -12.02 6.00 11.28
N LYS A 83 -11.18 6.58 10.42
CA LYS A 83 -11.18 8.02 10.10
C LYS A 83 -11.15 8.23 8.59
N ASP A 84 -11.87 9.23 8.12
CA ASP A 84 -11.68 9.77 6.77
C ASP A 84 -10.51 10.75 6.78
N THR A 85 -9.66 10.68 5.77
CA THR A 85 -8.55 11.62 5.55
C THR A 85 -8.35 11.88 4.05
N VAL A 86 -7.33 12.64 3.69
CA VAL A 86 -6.98 12.95 2.30
C VAL A 86 -5.49 12.73 2.09
N ILE A 87 -5.13 11.96 1.06
CA ILE A 87 -3.73 11.73 0.65
C ILE A 87 -3.58 12.23 -0.77
N ASN A 88 -2.68 13.20 -1.00
CA ASN A 88 -2.40 13.75 -2.33
C ASN A 88 -3.66 14.17 -3.12
N GLY A 89 -4.67 14.68 -2.42
CA GLY A 89 -5.95 15.10 -2.99
C GLY A 89 -7.01 13.99 -3.16
N TYR A 90 -6.67 12.74 -2.84
CA TYR A 90 -7.59 11.60 -2.88
C TYR A 90 -8.19 11.32 -1.50
N LYS A 91 -9.48 11.04 -1.44
CA LYS A 91 -10.13 10.60 -0.20
C LYS A 91 -9.55 9.25 0.21
N ALA A 92 -9.17 9.16 1.47
CA ALA A 92 -8.55 7.98 2.06
C ALA A 92 -9.30 7.57 3.33
N VAL A 93 -9.22 6.28 3.64
CA VAL A 93 -9.72 5.70 4.88
C VAL A 93 -8.54 5.23 5.70
N LEU A 94 -8.43 5.75 6.92
CA LEU A 94 -7.45 5.36 7.91
C LEU A 94 -8.12 4.47 8.95
N ILE A 95 -7.50 3.34 9.25
CA ILE A 95 -7.99 2.33 10.19
C ILE A 95 -6.85 2.06 11.18
N ILE A 96 -7.10 2.29 12.46
CA ILE A 96 -6.12 2.11 13.54
C ILE A 96 -6.63 1.02 14.47
N GLN A 97 -5.87 -0.06 14.62
CA GLN A 97 -6.17 -1.20 15.48
C GLN A 97 -5.17 -1.29 16.63
N ASP A 98 -5.63 -1.73 17.80
CA ASP A 98 -4.81 -1.88 19.01
C ASP A 98 -4.05 -3.23 19.01
N PRO A 99 -2.73 -3.27 19.30
CA PRO A 99 -1.82 -2.13 19.51
C PRO A 99 -1.13 -1.66 18.23
N ASP A 100 -1.36 -0.38 17.90
CA ASP A 100 -0.64 0.44 16.91
C ASP A 100 -0.53 -0.09 15.47
N LEU A 101 -1.43 -0.98 15.08
CA LEU A 101 -1.50 -1.49 13.72
C LEU A 101 -2.36 -0.55 12.88
N THR A 102 -1.73 0.14 11.93
CA THR A 102 -2.38 1.16 11.12
C THR A 102 -2.47 0.72 9.66
N HIS A 103 -3.66 0.82 9.09
CA HIS A 103 -3.96 0.60 7.69
C HIS A 103 -4.50 1.90 7.09
N LEU A 104 -3.91 2.35 6.01
CA LEU A 104 -4.37 3.50 5.24
C LEU A 104 -4.61 3.06 3.81
N GLU A 105 -5.81 3.31 3.28
CA GLU A 105 -6.13 2.98 1.88
C GLU A 105 -6.89 4.08 1.15
N TRP A 106 -6.63 4.21 -0.14
CA TRP A 106 -7.30 5.15 -1.04
C TRP A 106 -7.28 4.64 -2.48
N ILE A 107 -8.04 5.29 -3.34
CA ILE A 107 -8.10 5.01 -4.77
C ILE A 107 -7.75 6.29 -5.54
N THR A 108 -6.81 6.20 -6.46
CA THR A 108 -6.39 7.33 -7.30
C THR A 108 -7.36 7.55 -8.48
N ALA A 109 -7.19 8.66 -9.19
CA ALA A 109 -7.99 8.94 -10.39
C ALA A 109 -7.79 7.90 -11.50
N ASP A 110 -6.63 7.25 -11.55
CA ASP A 110 -6.29 6.21 -12.53
C ASP A 110 -6.74 4.81 -12.10
N HIS A 111 -7.68 4.72 -11.14
CA HIS A 111 -8.23 3.46 -10.62
C HIS A 111 -7.18 2.53 -9.97
N ILE A 112 -6.12 3.11 -9.40
CA ILE A 112 -5.13 2.35 -8.64
C ILE A 112 -5.56 2.41 -7.17
N LYS A 113 -5.90 1.26 -6.59
CA LYS A 113 -5.99 1.13 -5.14
C LYS A 113 -4.60 1.12 -4.56
N GLN A 114 -4.39 1.97 -3.57
CA GLN A 114 -3.16 2.05 -2.81
C GLN A 114 -3.48 1.76 -1.35
N SER A 115 -2.64 0.97 -0.69
CA SER A 115 -2.77 0.74 0.75
C SER A 115 -1.42 0.60 1.41
N ILE A 116 -1.23 1.29 2.53
CA ILE A 116 -0.07 1.14 3.40
C ILE A 116 -0.54 0.52 4.71
N PHE A 117 0.18 -0.49 5.17
CA PHE A 117 -0.16 -1.24 6.37
C PHE A 117 1.11 -1.52 7.20
N GLY A 118 1.06 -1.27 8.50
CA GLY A 118 2.18 -1.59 9.39
C GLY A 118 1.96 -1.06 10.80
N VAL A 119 2.95 -1.32 11.66
CA VAL A 119 2.99 -0.76 13.02
C VAL A 119 3.60 0.64 12.94
N LEU A 120 2.76 1.65 12.72
CA LEU A 120 3.14 3.05 12.60
C LEU A 120 2.08 3.95 13.23
N ALA A 121 2.52 5.06 13.81
CA ALA A 121 1.63 6.12 14.23
C ALA A 121 0.90 6.76 13.03
N GLU A 122 -0.28 7.31 13.28
CA GLU A 122 -1.14 7.96 12.27
C GLU A 122 -0.40 9.04 11.46
N GLU A 123 0.31 9.95 12.13
CA GLU A 123 1.04 11.03 11.44
C GLU A 123 2.16 10.48 10.53
N GLU A 124 2.77 9.38 10.94
CA GLU A 124 3.91 8.78 10.27
C GLU A 124 3.48 8.01 9.02
N ILE A 125 2.40 7.22 9.11
CA ILE A 125 1.85 6.53 7.92
C ILE A 125 1.30 7.52 6.89
N ILE A 126 0.71 8.64 7.34
CA ILE A 126 0.25 9.71 6.46
C ILE A 126 1.46 10.35 5.76
N SER A 127 2.53 10.65 6.49
CA SER A 127 3.76 11.24 5.91
C SER A 127 4.38 10.32 4.85
N VAL A 128 4.40 9.01 5.07
CA VAL A 128 4.85 8.04 4.05
C VAL A 128 3.95 8.09 2.82
N ALA A 129 2.62 8.08 3.01
CA ALA A 129 1.64 8.10 1.94
C ALA A 129 1.68 9.38 1.08
N GLU A 130 1.88 10.53 1.71
CA GLU A 130 2.00 11.82 1.01
C GLU A 130 3.31 11.92 0.21
N SER A 131 4.34 11.14 0.58
CA SER A 131 5.65 11.14 -0.09
C SER A 131 5.74 10.29 -1.36
N LEU A 132 4.66 9.65 -1.79
CA LEU A 132 4.67 8.74 -2.93
C LEU A 132 4.96 9.47 -4.26
N GLN A 133 5.90 8.93 -5.04
CA GLN A 133 6.30 9.41 -6.37
C GLN A 133 6.58 8.28 -7.36
#